data_AF-A0A8J2Q4S2-F1
#
_entry.id   AF-A0A8J2Q4S2-F1
#
_cell.length_a   1.000
_cell.length_b   1.000
_cell.length_c   1.000
_cell.angle_alpha   90.00
_cell.angle_beta   90.00
_cell.angle_gamma   90.00
#
_symmetry.space_group_name_H-M   'P 1'
#
loop_
_entity.id
_entity.type
_entity.pdbx_description
1 polymer ?
#
loop_
_entity_poly.entity_id
_entity_poly.type
_entity_poly.pdbx_seq_one_letter_code
_entity_poly.pdbx_strand_id
1 'polypeptide(L)'
;MLRDIVETSRFHVNKQTYKLLEEIETIVTTVFEKGSRAKAMKRLRVPHRDDKLGAWTAFKLGIMMGTAIVLFAVLAVSGQINPNEAKWRVIVRFFRGPAVLNLDNLAHHHLWNISAVLGVTWAISLVLFLHSSNVGIPAYVSPFALLCVQLVFLCNPLPCLYWSSRKWLWKILLRIFTAPFHRVSFADFWMADQLSSLAALTLDYQFMFCFFLTDLPAPYEVEQ
;
A
#
# COMPACT_ATOMS: atom_id res chain seq x y z
N MET A 1 -8.92 -18.38 28.86
CA MET A 1 -8.18 -19.40 28.09
C MET A 1 -6.91 -18.85 27.45
N LEU A 2 -6.95 -17.94 26.46
CA LEU A 2 -5.71 -17.34 25.88
C LEU A 2 -4.89 -16.50 26.88
N ARG A 3 -5.54 -15.77 27.79
CA ARG A 3 -4.84 -15.03 28.87
C ARG A 3 -4.11 -15.96 29.84
N ASP A 4 -4.76 -17.04 30.25
CA ASP A 4 -4.20 -18.00 31.21
C ASP A 4 -2.98 -18.75 30.64
N ILE A 5 -2.98 -19.01 29.32
CA ILE A 5 -1.84 -19.61 28.60
C ILE A 5 -0.66 -18.63 28.47
N VAL A 6 -0.96 -17.34 28.28
CA VAL A 6 0.07 -16.29 28.19
C VAL A 6 0.72 -16.03 29.55
N GLU A 7 -0.06 -15.99 30.63
CA GLU A 7 0.42 -15.76 32.00
C GLU A 7 1.25 -16.93 32.55
N THR A 8 1.00 -18.17 32.09
CA THR A 8 1.77 -19.37 32.47
C THR A 8 2.97 -19.65 31.55
N SER A 9 3.14 -18.90 30.46
CA SER A 9 4.25 -19.11 29.55
C SER A 9 5.59 -18.79 30.21
N ARG A 10 6.62 -19.65 30.01
CA ARG A 10 8.00 -19.43 30.51
C ARG A 10 8.55 -18.05 30.13
N PHE A 11 8.06 -17.48 29.04
CA PHE A 11 8.47 -16.17 28.54
C PHE A 11 7.98 -15.01 29.43
N HIS A 12 6.84 -15.17 30.12
CA HIS A 12 6.26 -14.15 30.99
C HIS A 12 6.73 -14.28 32.45
N VAL A 13 6.95 -15.50 32.96
CA VAL A 13 7.31 -15.75 34.37
C VAL A 13 8.80 -15.57 34.65
N ASN A 14 9.65 -15.70 33.62
CA ASN A 14 11.09 -15.71 33.81
C ASN A 14 11.65 -14.31 34.10
N LYS A 15 12.09 -14.11 35.36
CA LYS A 15 12.71 -12.86 35.83
C LYS A 15 14.12 -12.61 35.26
N GLN A 16 14.66 -13.50 34.42
CA GLN A 16 15.97 -13.33 33.79
C GLN A 16 16.10 -12.02 33.02
N THR A 17 15.05 -11.57 32.34
CA THR A 17 15.05 -10.30 31.61
C THR A 17 15.32 -9.10 32.52
N TYR A 18 14.77 -9.11 33.75
CA TYR A 18 15.02 -8.06 34.74
C TYR A 18 16.43 -8.14 35.32
N LYS A 19 16.95 -9.35 35.55
CA LYS A 19 18.35 -9.55 35.98
C LYS A 19 19.35 -9.03 34.94
N LEU A 20 19.12 -9.37 33.67
CA LEU A 20 19.91 -8.87 32.55
C LEU A 20 19.81 -7.34 32.41
N LEU A 21 18.62 -6.77 32.63
CA LEU A 21 18.43 -5.32 32.60
C LEU A 21 19.25 -4.62 33.70
N GLU A 22 19.26 -5.17 34.91
CA GLU A 22 20.02 -4.63 36.05
C GLU A 22 21.55 -4.76 35.84
N GLU A 23 22.00 -5.88 35.28
CA GLU A 23 23.41 -6.08 34.88
C GLU A 23 23.83 -5.06 33.82
N ILE A 24 23.02 -4.87 32.78
CA ILE A 24 23.30 -3.88 31.73
C ILE A 24 23.31 -2.46 32.30
N GLU A 25 22.37 -2.11 33.18
CA GLU A 25 22.35 -0.80 33.85
C GLU A 25 23.64 -0.56 34.65
N THR A 26 24.09 -1.56 35.41
CA THR A 26 25.32 -1.50 36.20
C THR A 26 26.55 -1.34 35.31
N ILE A 27 26.62 -2.05 34.18
CA ILE A 27 27.73 -1.93 33.23
C ILE A 27 27.74 -0.56 32.53
N VAL A 28 26.58 -0.06 32.07
CA VAL A 28 26.51 1.22 31.35
C VAL A 28 26.86 2.39 32.27
N THR A 29 26.44 2.35 33.53
CA THR A 29 26.74 3.39 34.51
C THR A 29 28.22 3.45 34.90
N THR A 30 28.84 2.29 35.08
CA THR A 30 30.25 2.18 35.52
C THR A 30 31.23 2.44 34.38
N VAL A 31 31.01 1.83 33.22
CA VAL A 31 31.96 1.88 32.09
C VAL A 31 31.81 3.14 31.24
N PHE A 32 30.58 3.62 31.01
CA PHE A 32 30.33 4.67 30.00
C PHE A 32 30.05 6.06 30.59
N GLU A 33 29.52 6.17 31.82
CA GLU A 33 29.05 7.47 32.36
C GLU A 33 29.73 7.89 33.67
N LYS A 34 30.87 7.27 34.02
CA LYS A 34 31.70 7.59 35.21
C LYS A 34 30.86 7.73 36.50
N GLY A 35 29.84 6.88 36.67
CA GLY A 35 28.96 6.87 37.84
C GLY A 35 27.65 7.66 37.73
N SER A 36 27.36 8.35 36.60
CA SER A 36 26.10 9.08 36.44
C SER A 36 24.93 8.17 35.98
N ARG A 37 24.17 7.64 36.95
CA ARG A 37 23.00 6.75 36.71
C ARG A 37 21.92 7.37 35.83
N ALA A 38 21.62 8.65 36.03
CA ALA A 38 20.57 9.35 35.28
C ALA A 38 20.85 9.43 33.77
N LYS A 39 22.13 9.57 33.40
CA LYS A 39 22.55 9.72 32.00
C LYS A 39 22.59 8.36 31.28
N ALA A 40 23.00 7.31 31.98
CA ALA A 40 22.92 5.92 31.50
C ALA A 40 21.47 5.48 31.24
N MET A 41 20.55 5.78 32.18
CA MET A 41 19.13 5.44 32.03
C MET A 41 18.45 6.18 30.89
N LYS A 42 18.90 7.39 30.54
CA LYS A 42 18.40 8.14 29.37
C LYS A 42 18.85 7.51 28.05
N ARG A 43 20.00 6.82 28.04
CA ARG A 43 20.59 6.17 26.85
C ARG A 43 20.08 4.73 26.66
N LEU A 44 19.74 4.04 27.75
CA LEU A 44 19.14 2.70 27.75
C LEU A 44 17.66 2.71 27.42
N ARG A 45 16.95 3.80 27.71
CA ARG A 45 15.62 4.03 27.16
C ARG A 45 15.78 4.07 25.64
N VAL A 46 15.24 3.06 24.97
CA VAL A 46 15.12 3.03 23.52
C VAL A 46 14.58 4.41 23.15
N PRO A 47 15.31 5.20 22.34
CA PRO A 47 14.72 6.43 21.84
C PRO A 47 13.42 5.98 21.20
N HIS A 48 12.28 6.41 21.74
CA HIS A 48 11.07 6.45 20.94
C HIS A 48 11.54 7.14 19.69
N ARG A 49 11.40 6.47 18.56
CA ARG A 49 11.78 7.02 17.28
C ARG A 49 10.84 8.22 17.11
N ASP A 50 11.24 9.36 17.66
CA ASP A 50 10.71 10.66 17.38
C ASP A 50 11.12 10.89 15.93
N ASP A 51 10.43 10.21 15.03
CA ASP A 51 10.22 10.69 13.68
C ASP A 51 9.52 12.02 13.93
N LYS A 52 10.29 13.08 14.21
CA LYS A 52 9.78 14.45 14.25
C LYS A 52 9.12 14.61 12.91
N LEU A 53 7.80 14.49 12.91
CA LEU A 53 6.99 14.52 11.73
C LEU A 53 7.36 15.82 11.04
N GLY A 54 8.18 15.75 9.99
CA GLY A 54 8.69 16.95 9.36
C GLY A 54 7.49 17.80 9.03
N ALA A 55 7.44 19.05 9.50
CA ALA A 55 6.27 19.91 9.32
C ALA A 55 5.84 19.93 7.83
N TRP A 56 6.83 19.84 6.94
CA TRP A 56 6.64 19.64 5.51
C TRP A 56 5.93 18.34 5.12
N THR A 57 6.30 17.21 5.72
CA THR A 57 5.66 15.90 5.50
C THR A 57 4.22 15.90 5.97
N ALA A 58 3.95 16.52 7.13
CA ALA A 58 2.59 16.67 7.68
C ALA A 58 1.73 17.58 6.78
N PHE A 59 2.29 18.71 6.35
CA PHE A 59 1.62 19.64 5.43
C PHE A 59 1.31 18.99 4.08
N LYS A 60 2.29 18.28 3.49
CA LYS A 60 2.11 17.54 2.25
C LYS A 60 1.02 16.48 2.38
N LEU A 61 1.02 15.70 3.46
CA LEU A 61 -0.03 14.71 3.72
C LEU A 61 -1.41 15.37 3.83
N GLY A 62 -1.50 16.53 4.47
CA GLY A 62 -2.73 17.33 4.54
C GLY A 62 -3.25 17.76 3.17
N ILE A 63 -2.39 18.20 2.25
CA ILE A 63 -2.78 18.53 0.87
C ILE A 63 -3.30 17.28 0.14
N MET A 64 -2.64 16.14 0.29
CA MET A 64 -3.06 14.89 -0.36
C MET A 64 -4.41 14.40 0.19
N MET A 65 -4.63 14.56 1.49
CA MET A 65 -5.90 14.23 2.12
C MET A 65 -7.01 15.19 1.66
N GLY A 66 -6.75 16.50 1.61
CA GLY A 66 -7.71 17.50 1.14
C GLY A 66 -8.11 17.31 -0.33
N THR A 67 -7.14 17.04 -1.20
CA THR A 67 -7.41 16.75 -2.63
C THR A 67 -8.21 15.47 -2.81
N ALA A 68 -7.92 14.42 -2.04
CA ALA A 68 -8.72 13.20 -2.05
C ALA A 68 -10.18 13.49 -1.66
N ILE A 69 -10.41 14.24 -0.58
CA ILE A 69 -11.78 14.60 -0.12
C ILE A 69 -12.55 15.34 -1.22
N VAL A 70 -11.93 16.33 -1.88
CA VAL A 70 -12.56 17.08 -2.97
C VAL A 70 -12.93 16.16 -4.14
N LEU A 71 -12.02 15.26 -4.54
CA LEU A 71 -12.29 14.32 -5.63
C LEU A 71 -13.41 13.33 -5.27
N PHE A 72 -13.47 12.86 -4.02
CA PHE A 72 -14.57 12.03 -3.55
C PHE A 72 -15.91 12.77 -3.54
N ALA A 73 -15.92 14.04 -3.15
CA ALA A 73 -17.13 14.86 -3.21
C ALA A 73 -17.63 15.03 -4.65
N VAL A 74 -16.73 15.26 -5.61
CA VAL A 74 -17.07 15.33 -7.05
C VAL A 74 -17.67 14.02 -7.54
N LEU A 75 -17.09 12.87 -7.17
CA LEU A 75 -17.65 11.56 -7.50
C LEU A 75 -19.04 11.37 -6.88
N ALA A 76 -19.23 11.72 -5.62
CA ALA A 76 -20.53 11.60 -4.95
C ALA A 76 -21.60 12.45 -5.64
N VAL A 77 -21.30 13.72 -5.96
CA VAL A 77 -22.23 14.62 -6.66
C VAL A 77 -22.56 14.09 -8.05
N SER A 78 -21.56 13.63 -8.81
CA SER A 78 -21.80 13.08 -10.14
C SER A 78 -22.66 11.80 -10.09
N GLY A 79 -22.56 11.01 -9.02
CA GLY A 79 -23.41 9.83 -8.79
C GLY A 79 -24.87 10.17 -8.53
N GLN A 80 -25.14 11.31 -7.87
CA GLN A 80 -26.50 11.78 -7.67
C GLN A 80 -27.13 12.32 -8.97
N ILE A 81 -26.34 12.93 -9.84
CA ILE A 81 -26.83 13.54 -11.09
C ILE A 81 -27.17 12.46 -12.13
N ASN A 82 -26.33 11.43 -12.29
CA ASN A 82 -26.51 10.41 -13.33
C ASN A 82 -26.42 8.97 -12.77
N PRO A 83 -27.35 8.53 -11.90
CA PRO A 83 -27.22 7.28 -11.15
C PRO A 83 -27.27 6.01 -12.00
N ASN A 84 -27.81 6.07 -13.21
CA ASN A 84 -28.09 4.89 -14.04
C ASN A 84 -27.11 4.69 -15.20
N GLU A 85 -26.01 5.45 -15.23
CA GLU A 85 -25.00 5.31 -16.27
C GLU A 85 -24.23 4.00 -16.08
N ALA A 86 -24.02 3.23 -17.16
CA ALA A 86 -23.24 1.99 -17.13
C ALA A 86 -21.81 2.19 -16.57
N LYS A 87 -21.29 3.42 -16.64
CA LYS A 87 -20.04 3.87 -16.01
C LYS A 87 -20.00 3.65 -14.50
N TRP A 88 -21.13 3.78 -13.78
CA TRP A 88 -21.16 3.56 -12.33
C TRP A 88 -20.87 2.13 -11.93
N ARG A 89 -21.27 1.14 -12.75
CA ARG A 89 -20.90 -0.26 -12.49
C ARG A 89 -19.39 -0.47 -12.55
N VAL A 90 -18.70 0.21 -13.46
CA VAL A 90 -17.24 0.18 -13.58
C VAL A 90 -16.59 0.80 -12.35
N ILE A 91 -17.10 1.96 -11.91
CA ILE A 91 -16.58 2.67 -10.72
C ILE A 91 -16.78 1.84 -9.43
N VAL A 92 -17.96 1.26 -9.23
CA VAL A 92 -18.25 0.44 -8.04
C VAL A 92 -17.34 -0.80 -7.98
N ARG A 93 -17.06 -1.44 -9.12
CA ARG A 93 -16.11 -2.58 -9.18
C ARG A 93 -14.70 -2.14 -8.82
N PHE A 94 -14.23 -1.03 -9.39
CA PHE A 94 -12.92 -0.47 -9.06
C PHE A 94 -12.77 -0.04 -7.59
N PHE A 95 -13.86 0.39 -6.93
CA PHE A 95 -13.82 0.85 -5.54
C PHE A 95 -13.85 -0.28 -4.50
N ARG A 96 -14.17 -1.53 -4.89
CA ARG A 96 -14.19 -2.67 -3.95
C ARG A 96 -12.79 -3.09 -3.49
N GLY A 97 -11.79 -3.04 -4.36
CA GLY A 97 -10.42 -3.52 -4.07
C GLY A 97 -9.61 -2.59 -3.15
N PRO A 98 -9.45 -1.28 -3.48
CA PRO A 98 -8.61 -0.37 -2.71
C PRO A 98 -9.13 -0.02 -1.31
N ALA A 99 -10.44 -0.13 -1.06
CA ALA A 99 -11.01 0.09 0.26
C ALA A 99 -10.53 -0.94 1.30
N VAL A 100 -10.15 -2.15 0.84
CA VAL A 100 -9.66 -3.24 1.69
C VAL A 100 -8.19 -3.07 2.08
N LEU A 101 -7.39 -2.39 1.24
CA LEU A 101 -5.94 -2.22 1.46
C LEU A 101 -5.57 -1.09 2.46
N ASN A 102 -6.54 -0.26 2.87
CA ASN A 102 -6.28 0.92 3.71
C ASN A 102 -6.44 0.68 5.23
N LEU A 103 -6.71 -0.55 5.67
CA LEU A 103 -7.07 -0.84 7.07
C LEU A 103 -5.98 -1.54 7.90
N ASP A 104 -4.83 -1.88 7.34
CA ASP A 104 -3.76 -2.52 8.11
C ASP A 104 -2.76 -1.52 8.68
N ASN A 105 -2.84 -1.39 10.00
CA ASN A 105 -2.06 -0.56 10.89
C ASN A 105 -0.56 -0.93 10.85
N LEU A 106 0.31 -0.12 10.24
CA LEU A 106 1.72 -0.03 10.63
C LEU A 106 2.37 1.30 10.21
N ALA A 107 2.93 1.99 11.19
CA ALA A 107 3.52 3.31 11.08
C ALA A 107 4.83 3.32 10.26
N HIS A 108 4.74 3.77 9.01
CA HIS A 108 5.85 4.38 8.29
C HIS A 108 5.32 5.58 7.49
N HIS A 109 5.63 6.81 7.89
CA HIS A 109 5.19 8.05 7.21
C HIS A 109 5.47 8.06 5.70
N HIS A 110 6.48 7.29 5.28
CA HIS A 110 6.78 7.13 3.87
C HIS A 110 5.71 6.35 3.10
N LEU A 111 5.19 5.27 3.69
CA LEU A 111 4.19 4.40 3.08
C LEU A 111 2.86 5.13 2.91
N TRP A 112 2.45 5.94 3.90
CA TRP A 112 1.26 6.79 3.80
C TRP A 112 1.35 7.80 2.66
N ASN A 113 2.52 8.42 2.45
CA ASN A 113 2.72 9.35 1.34
C ASN A 113 2.65 8.66 -0.03
N ILE A 114 3.19 7.44 -0.15
CA ILE A 114 3.13 6.66 -1.41
C ILE A 114 1.69 6.21 -1.68
N SER A 115 1.00 5.68 -0.66
CA SER A 115 -0.42 5.29 -0.76
C SER A 115 -1.31 6.49 -1.12
N ALA A 116 -1.10 7.65 -0.49
CA ALA A 116 -1.88 8.86 -0.77
C ALA A 116 -1.65 9.40 -2.20
N VAL A 117 -0.41 9.38 -2.70
CA VAL A 117 -0.12 9.76 -4.10
C VAL A 117 -0.81 8.81 -5.07
N LEU A 118 -0.73 7.50 -4.84
CA LEU A 118 -1.39 6.51 -5.68
C LEU A 118 -2.92 6.63 -5.63
N GLY A 119 -3.50 6.83 -4.44
CA GLY A 119 -4.93 7.01 -4.23
C GLY A 119 -5.49 8.26 -4.90
N VAL A 120 -4.80 9.40 -4.80
CA VAL A 120 -5.20 10.65 -5.49
C VAL A 120 -5.09 10.48 -7.01
N THR A 121 -4.01 9.87 -7.51
CA THR A 121 -3.85 9.60 -8.95
C THR A 121 -4.96 8.68 -9.48
N TRP A 122 -5.36 7.69 -8.69
CA TRP A 122 -6.52 6.83 -8.97
C TRP A 122 -7.84 7.60 -9.03
N ALA A 123 -8.11 8.44 -8.03
CA ALA A 123 -9.32 9.25 -7.98
C ALA A 123 -9.43 10.23 -9.16
N ILE A 124 -8.31 10.85 -9.57
CA ILE A 124 -8.25 11.70 -10.76
C ILE A 124 -8.62 10.91 -12.02
N SER A 125 -8.06 9.71 -12.21
CA SER A 125 -8.39 8.86 -13.35
C SER A 125 -9.88 8.49 -13.40
N LEU A 126 -10.53 8.30 -12.24
CA LEU A 126 -11.97 8.02 -12.18
C LEU A 126 -12.81 9.23 -12.54
N VAL A 127 -12.45 10.42 -12.07
CA VAL A 127 -13.14 11.66 -12.44
C VAL A 127 -13.01 11.93 -13.94
N LEU A 128 -11.84 11.68 -14.53
CA LEU A 128 -11.60 11.77 -15.97
C LEU A 128 -12.40 10.73 -16.78
N PHE A 129 -12.53 9.50 -16.26
CA PHE A 129 -13.39 8.47 -16.86
C PHE A 129 -14.87 8.89 -16.86
N LEU A 130 -15.34 9.49 -15.76
CA LEU A 130 -16.72 9.89 -15.61
C LEU A 130 -17.07 11.09 -16.51
N HIS A 131 -16.19 12.09 -16.57
CA HIS A 131 -16.35 13.29 -17.40
C HIS A 131 -15.77 13.14 -18.82
N SER A 132 -15.57 11.91 -19.30
CA SER A 132 -14.94 11.63 -20.59
C SER A 132 -15.64 12.33 -21.77
N SER A 133 -16.97 12.46 -21.71
CA SER A 133 -17.80 13.15 -22.71
C SER A 133 -17.45 14.64 -22.85
N ASN A 134 -17.07 15.30 -21.75
CA ASN A 134 -16.76 16.72 -21.74
C ASN A 134 -15.32 17.00 -22.19
N VAL A 135 -14.44 16.01 -22.04
CA VAL A 135 -13.01 16.10 -22.36
C VAL A 135 -12.72 15.59 -23.78
N GLY A 136 -13.67 14.89 -24.41
CA GLY A 136 -13.52 14.35 -25.77
C GLY A 136 -12.57 13.14 -25.85
N ILE A 137 -12.17 12.58 -24.70
CA ILE A 137 -11.30 11.40 -24.62
C ILE A 137 -12.20 10.16 -24.46
N PRO A 138 -11.94 9.04 -25.16
CA PRO A 138 -12.68 7.79 -24.92
C PRO A 138 -12.52 7.35 -23.47
N ALA A 139 -13.63 7.07 -22.78
CA ALA A 139 -13.66 6.85 -21.33
C ALA A 139 -12.59 5.85 -20.85
N TYR A 140 -12.42 4.75 -21.58
CA TYR A 140 -11.53 3.63 -21.26
C TYR A 140 -10.03 3.97 -21.29
N VAL A 141 -9.63 5.03 -21.99
CA VAL A 141 -8.23 5.43 -22.13
C VAL A 141 -7.65 5.86 -20.77
N SER A 142 -8.43 6.56 -19.95
CA SER A 142 -7.99 7.07 -18.65
C SER A 142 -7.56 5.96 -17.66
N PRO A 143 -8.42 4.97 -17.32
CA PRO A 143 -8.03 3.89 -16.40
C PRO A 143 -6.93 2.99 -16.98
N PHE A 144 -6.92 2.77 -18.30
CA PHE A 144 -5.87 2.00 -18.96
C PHE A 144 -4.51 2.73 -18.91
N ALA A 145 -4.49 4.02 -19.18
CA ALA A 145 -3.28 4.84 -19.09
C ALA A 145 -2.72 4.86 -17.66
N LEU A 146 -3.59 4.96 -16.64
CA LEU A 146 -3.17 4.87 -15.24
C LEU A 146 -2.51 3.51 -14.93
N LEU A 147 -3.11 2.42 -15.39
CA LEU A 147 -2.55 1.07 -15.24
C LEU A 147 -1.17 0.97 -15.92
N CYS A 148 -1.06 1.45 -17.16
CA CYS A 148 0.21 1.48 -17.89
C CYS A 148 1.28 2.27 -17.13
N VAL A 149 0.94 3.45 -16.59
CA VAL A 149 1.88 4.27 -15.79
C VAL A 149 2.36 3.52 -14.55
N GLN A 150 1.45 2.81 -13.85
CA GLN A 150 1.80 2.03 -12.66
C GLN A 150 2.68 0.82 -12.99
N LEU A 151 2.39 0.12 -14.09
CA LEU A 151 3.21 -0.99 -14.58
C LEU A 151 4.59 -0.50 -15.03
N VAL A 152 4.66 0.61 -15.78
CA VAL A 152 5.93 1.22 -16.16
C VAL A 152 6.73 1.61 -14.92
N PHE A 153 6.12 2.23 -13.92
CA PHE A 153 6.80 2.55 -12.66
C PHE A 153 7.40 1.31 -11.97
N LEU A 154 6.64 0.21 -11.92
CA LEU A 154 7.06 -1.04 -11.28
C LEU A 154 8.14 -1.77 -12.08
N CYS A 155 8.02 -1.82 -13.41
CA CYS A 155 8.93 -2.49 -14.34
C CYS A 155 10.19 -1.67 -14.63
N ASN A 156 10.17 -0.35 -14.40
CA ASN A 156 11.24 0.56 -14.81
C ASN A 156 12.60 0.14 -14.21
N PRO A 157 13.57 -0.31 -15.03
CA PRO A 157 14.90 -0.74 -14.60
C PRO A 157 15.84 0.44 -14.28
N LEU A 158 15.36 1.69 -14.35
CA LEU A 158 16.16 2.87 -14.02
C LEU A 158 16.28 3.05 -12.49
N PRO A 159 17.45 3.53 -12.00
CA PRO A 159 17.73 3.75 -10.57
C PRO A 159 16.96 4.94 -9.94
N CYS A 160 15.80 5.32 -10.49
CA CYS A 160 14.97 6.44 -10.03
C CYS A 160 13.75 5.94 -9.23
N LEU A 161 13.36 6.58 -8.11
CA LEU A 161 12.26 6.17 -7.20
C LEU A 161 12.36 4.73 -6.64
N TYR A 162 12.70 4.57 -5.35
CA TYR A 162 12.58 3.30 -4.59
C TYR A 162 13.12 2.04 -5.29
N TRP A 163 14.25 2.18 -5.98
CA TRP A 163 14.91 1.12 -6.73
C TRP A 163 15.12 -0.17 -5.92
N SER A 164 15.60 -0.03 -4.68
CA SER A 164 15.86 -1.16 -3.79
C SER A 164 14.59 -1.96 -3.48
N SER A 165 13.47 -1.27 -3.24
CA SER A 165 12.18 -1.91 -2.96
C SER A 165 11.60 -2.59 -4.19
N ARG A 166 11.74 -1.98 -5.38
CA ARG A 166 11.26 -2.56 -6.66
C ARG A 166 12.03 -3.82 -7.03
N LYS A 167 13.35 -3.82 -6.91
CA LYS A 167 14.18 -5.02 -7.11
C LYS A 167 13.84 -6.14 -6.15
N TRP A 168 13.64 -5.80 -4.87
CA TRP A 168 13.24 -6.77 -3.86
C TRP A 168 11.87 -7.39 -4.17
N LEU A 169 10.90 -6.56 -4.58
CA LEU A 169 9.56 -6.99 -4.97
C LEU A 169 9.63 -7.92 -6.20
N TRP A 170 10.35 -7.54 -7.25
CA TRP A 170 10.56 -8.40 -8.43
C TRP A 170 11.22 -9.73 -8.08
N LYS A 171 12.23 -9.70 -7.21
CA LYS A 171 12.89 -10.92 -6.73
C LYS A 171 11.91 -11.84 -5.99
N ILE A 172 11.03 -11.31 -5.15
CA ILE A 172 10.05 -12.11 -4.42
C ILE A 172 8.96 -12.64 -5.34
N LEU A 173 8.41 -11.82 -6.24
CA LEU A 173 7.43 -12.28 -7.22
C LEU A 173 7.97 -13.45 -8.04
N LEU A 174 9.20 -13.35 -8.56
CA LEU A 174 9.84 -14.44 -9.28
C LEU A 174 10.06 -15.68 -8.42
N ARG A 175 10.38 -15.53 -7.12
CA ARG A 175 10.51 -16.65 -6.18
C ARG A 175 9.17 -17.30 -5.84
N ILE A 176 8.07 -16.56 -5.82
CA ILE A 176 6.71 -17.11 -5.68
C ILE A 176 6.34 -17.92 -6.92
N PHE A 177 6.59 -17.42 -8.13
CA PHE A 177 6.33 -18.17 -9.37
C PHE A 177 7.20 -19.44 -9.48
N THR A 178 8.44 -19.38 -9.01
CA THR A 178 9.37 -20.52 -9.00
C THR A 178 9.37 -21.31 -7.68
N ALA A 179 8.31 -21.14 -6.86
CA ALA A 179 8.13 -21.83 -5.59
C ALA A 179 8.34 -23.35 -5.63
N PRO A 180 7.93 -24.11 -6.68
CA PRO A 180 8.19 -25.55 -6.70
C PRO A 180 9.69 -25.91 -6.79
N PHE A 181 10.56 -24.97 -7.16
CA PHE A 181 11.99 -25.23 -7.41
C PHE A 181 12.93 -24.74 -6.30
N HIS A 182 12.44 -23.99 -5.31
CA HIS A 182 13.28 -23.37 -4.28
C HIS A 182 12.63 -23.42 -2.90
N ARG A 183 13.44 -23.32 -1.83
CA ARG A 183 12.90 -23.21 -0.47
C ARG A 183 12.15 -21.88 -0.29
N VAL A 184 10.92 -21.99 0.18
CA VAL A 184 10.02 -20.86 0.46
C VAL A 184 10.45 -20.20 1.78
N SER A 185 10.71 -18.89 1.72
CA SER A 185 10.98 -18.08 2.91
C SER A 185 9.68 -17.51 3.46
N PHE A 186 9.67 -17.09 4.73
CA PHE A 186 8.52 -16.46 5.36
C PHE A 186 7.99 -15.25 4.58
N ALA A 187 8.89 -14.45 4.01
CA ALA A 187 8.53 -13.28 3.20
C ALA A 187 7.75 -13.67 1.93
N ASP A 188 8.04 -14.84 1.34
CA ASP A 188 7.36 -15.33 0.13
C ASP A 188 5.94 -15.81 0.47
N PHE A 189 5.78 -16.49 1.62
CA PHE A 189 4.47 -16.91 2.13
C PHE A 189 3.58 -15.71 2.48
N TRP A 190 4.14 -14.74 3.20
CA TRP A 190 3.43 -13.51 3.56
C TRP A 190 3.00 -12.72 2.31
N MET A 191 3.89 -12.54 1.33
CA MET A 191 3.54 -11.86 0.08
C MET A 191 2.51 -12.64 -0.75
N ALA A 192 2.57 -13.98 -0.77
CA ALA A 192 1.59 -14.79 -1.47
C ALA A 192 0.19 -14.65 -0.86
N ASP A 193 0.08 -14.57 0.46
CA ASP A 193 -1.17 -14.28 1.16
C ASP A 193 -1.73 -12.90 0.78
N GLN A 194 -0.85 -11.89 0.68
CA GLN A 194 -1.23 -10.56 0.18
C GLN A 194 -1.62 -10.54 -1.31
N LEU A 195 -1.10 -11.45 -2.14
CA LEU A 195 -1.56 -11.60 -3.53
C LEU A 195 -2.89 -12.33 -3.62
N SER A 196 -3.20 -13.21 -2.66
CA SER A 196 -4.49 -13.88 -2.59
C SER A 196 -5.64 -12.89 -2.32
N SER A 197 -5.39 -11.83 -1.55
CA SER A 197 -6.38 -10.75 -1.37
C SER A 197 -6.59 -9.90 -2.65
N LEU A 198 -5.60 -9.92 -3.57
CA LEU A 198 -5.68 -9.27 -4.88
C LEU A 198 -6.46 -10.11 -5.92
N ALA A 199 -6.82 -11.37 -5.61
CA ALA A 199 -7.48 -12.26 -6.57
C ALA A 199 -8.82 -11.70 -7.11
N ALA A 200 -9.57 -10.94 -6.29
CA ALA A 200 -10.79 -10.27 -6.73
C ALA A 200 -10.50 -9.24 -7.85
N LEU A 201 -9.39 -8.49 -7.72
CA LEU A 201 -8.93 -7.58 -8.75
C LEU A 201 -8.49 -8.31 -10.02
N THR A 202 -7.87 -9.49 -9.91
CA THR A 202 -7.49 -10.32 -11.06
C THR A 202 -8.71 -10.77 -11.89
N LEU A 203 -9.82 -11.12 -11.23
CA LEU A 203 -11.07 -11.47 -11.90
C LEU A 203 -11.71 -10.27 -12.60
N ASP A 204 -11.68 -9.09 -11.97
CA ASP A 204 -12.17 -7.85 -12.60
C ASP A 204 -11.34 -7.48 -13.85
N TYR A 205 -10.02 -7.71 -13.82
CA TYR A 205 -9.17 -7.55 -15.00
C TYR A 205 -9.50 -8.53 -16.13
N GLN A 206 -9.75 -9.80 -15.81
CA GLN A 206 -10.18 -10.78 -16.81
C GLN A 206 -11.49 -10.37 -17.47
N PHE A 207 -12.47 -9.91 -16.69
CA PHE A 207 -13.74 -9.41 -17.20
C PHE A 207 -13.55 -8.20 -18.12
N MET A 208 -12.73 -7.23 -17.70
CA MET A 208 -12.38 -6.06 -18.53
C MET A 208 -11.73 -6.48 -19.84
N PHE A 209 -10.74 -7.37 -19.81
CA PHE A 209 -10.04 -7.83 -20.99
C PHE A 209 -10.97 -8.53 -21.98
N CYS A 210 -11.83 -9.44 -21.50
CA CYS A 210 -12.85 -10.08 -22.33
C CYS A 210 -13.82 -9.07 -22.93
N PHE A 211 -14.32 -8.13 -22.13
CA PHE A 211 -15.21 -7.06 -22.59
C PHE A 211 -14.57 -6.22 -23.71
N PHE A 212 -13.30 -5.82 -23.56
CA PHE A 212 -12.59 -5.06 -24.59
C PHE A 212 -12.32 -5.86 -25.85
N LEU A 213 -12.03 -7.16 -25.75
CA LEU A 213 -11.84 -8.02 -26.91
C LEU A 213 -13.14 -8.27 -27.69
N THR A 214 -14.30 -8.27 -27.01
CA THR A 214 -15.60 -8.47 -27.67
C THR A 214 -16.21 -7.19 -28.24
N ASP A 215 -15.92 -6.02 -27.65
CA ASP A 215 -16.41 -4.72 -28.13
C ASP A 215 -15.44 -4.00 -29.09
N LEU A 216 -14.26 -4.57 -29.36
CA LEU A 216 -13.42 -4.16 -30.48
C LEU A 216 -14.14 -4.56 -31.77
N PRO A 217 -14.58 -3.60 -32.62
CA PRO A 217 -15.11 -3.95 -33.93
C PRO A 217 -14.03 -4.75 -34.65
N ALA A 218 -14.38 -5.94 -35.12
CA ALA A 218 -13.51 -6.70 -35.98
C ALA A 218 -13.04 -5.79 -37.13
N PRO A 219 -11.76 -5.86 -37.56
CA PRO A 219 -11.27 -5.08 -38.71
C PRO A 219 -11.79 -5.61 -40.08
N TYR A 220 -13.03 -6.07 -40.11
CA TYR A 220 -13.87 -6.29 -41.28
C TYR A 220 -15.30 -6.00 -40.75
N GLU A 221 -15.97 -4.91 -41.11
CA GLU A 221 -16.57 -4.65 -42.40
C GLU A 221 -16.53 -3.15 -42.69
N VAL A 222 -15.71 -2.79 -43.68
CA VAL A 222 -16.00 -1.66 -44.57
C VAL A 222 -16.75 -2.29 -45.75
N GLU A 223 -17.85 -1.68 -46.19
CA GLU A 223 -18.89 -2.16 -47.14
C GLU A 223 -19.89 -3.12 -46.49
N GLN A 224 -21.17 -2.79 -46.35
CA GLN A 224 -22.10 -2.06 -47.23
C GLN A 224 -23.06 -1.12 -46.49
#